data_AF-A0A318CZV7-F1
#
_entry.id   AF-A0A318CZV7-F1
#
_cell.length_a   1.000
_cell.length_b   1.000
_cell.length_c   1.000
_cell.angle_alpha   90.00
_cell.angle_beta   90.00
_cell.angle_gamma   90.00
#
_symmetry.space_group_name_H-M   'P 1'
#
loop_
_entity.id
_entity.type
_entity.pdbx_description
1 polymer ?
#
loop_
_entity_poly.entity_id
_entity_poly.type
_entity_poly.pdbx_seq_one_letter_code
_entity_poly.pdbx_strand_id
1 'polypeptide(L)'
;MIFGCSTVFHNVEWEKAILHLRDGRVDKAVSNLKPLLKDPGYSCKAAFYLFAFDGAKDEYIRIMRSKACKYEMPGEAKLLEEFLSTEEKLLSTEEKLLQLKSEYNKQQSSVNNLREETQNLDKELSRLRFELQKTEEIRRETEEWRIQ
;
A
#
# COMPACT_ATOMS: atom_id res chain seq x y z
N MET A 1 54.70 -12.87 -6.51
CA MET A 1 53.92 -11.78 -5.86
C MET A 1 53.29 -10.92 -6.94
N ILE A 2 51.98 -11.06 -7.20
CA ILE A 2 51.21 -10.14 -8.03
C ILE A 2 50.02 -9.72 -7.18
N PHE A 3 50.22 -8.75 -6.29
CA PHE A 3 49.19 -8.23 -5.37
C PHE A 3 48.75 -6.80 -5.71
N GLY A 4 49.03 -6.32 -6.94
CA GLY A 4 48.81 -4.92 -7.33
C GLY A 4 47.73 -4.68 -8.40
N CYS A 5 47.10 -5.71 -8.95
CA CYS A 5 46.17 -5.53 -10.09
C CYS A 5 44.72 -5.33 -9.65
N SER A 6 44.22 -6.13 -8.69
CA SER A 6 42.79 -6.12 -8.34
C SER A 6 42.29 -4.78 -7.79
N THR A 7 43.03 -4.12 -6.89
CA THR A 7 42.56 -2.86 -6.28
C THR A 7 42.43 -1.71 -7.28
N VAL A 8 43.23 -1.71 -8.34
CA VAL A 8 43.17 -0.70 -9.41
C VAL A 8 41.93 -0.91 -10.29
N PHE A 9 41.59 -2.16 -10.61
CA PHE A 9 40.40 -2.48 -11.44
C PHE A 9 39.08 -2.12 -10.75
N HIS A 10 38.92 -2.43 -9.46
CA HIS A 10 37.67 -2.17 -8.74
C HIS A 10 37.42 -0.66 -8.50
N ASN A 11 38.47 0.17 -8.37
CA ASN A 11 38.29 1.64 -8.35
C ASN A 11 37.74 2.16 -9.68
N VAL A 12 38.20 1.62 -10.82
CA VAL A 12 37.73 2.00 -12.15
C VAL A 12 36.26 1.58 -12.36
N GLU A 13 35.85 0.41 -11.85
CA GLU A 13 34.46 -0.03 -11.90
C GLU A 13 33.54 0.88 -11.08
N TRP A 14 33.97 1.30 -9.89
CA TRP A 14 33.24 2.25 -9.06
C TRP A 14 33.08 3.60 -9.75
N GLU A 15 34.16 4.20 -10.25
CA GLU A 15 34.11 5.50 -10.95
C GLU A 15 33.20 5.45 -12.18
N LYS A 16 33.26 4.36 -12.97
CA LYS A 16 32.36 4.16 -14.12
C LYS A 16 30.91 3.98 -13.71
N ALA A 17 30.64 3.24 -12.63
CA ALA A 17 29.29 3.08 -12.11
C ALA A 17 28.67 4.42 -11.71
N ILE A 18 29.41 5.26 -10.97
CA ILE A 18 28.93 6.58 -10.55
C ILE A 18 28.70 7.49 -11.75
N LEU A 19 29.59 7.47 -12.75
CA LEU A 19 29.38 8.21 -13.99
C LEU A 19 28.08 7.78 -14.69
N HIS A 20 27.85 6.47 -14.82
CA HIS A 20 26.63 5.96 -15.44
C HIS A 20 25.36 6.31 -14.66
N LEU A 21 25.40 6.31 -13.32
CA LEU A 21 24.28 6.78 -12.50
C LEU A 21 23.98 8.26 -12.75
N ARG A 22 25.02 9.12 -12.82
CA ARG A 22 24.86 10.54 -13.14
C ARG A 22 24.24 10.78 -14.51
N ASP A 23 24.60 9.94 -15.48
CA ASP A 23 24.04 9.99 -16.84
C ASP A 23 22.66 9.32 -16.96
N GLY A 24 22.07 8.83 -15.87
CA GLY A 24 20.80 8.11 -15.88
C GLY A 24 20.85 6.72 -16.53
N ARG A 25 22.04 6.18 -16.80
CA ARG A 25 22.27 4.87 -17.44
C ARG A 25 22.31 3.75 -16.40
N VAL A 26 21.16 3.50 -15.76
CA VAL A 26 21.02 2.60 -14.60
C VAL A 26 21.52 1.19 -14.88
N ASP A 27 21.13 0.57 -16.00
CA ASP A 27 21.56 -0.82 -16.33
C ASP A 27 23.08 -0.97 -16.41
N LYS A 28 23.76 0.03 -16.98
CA LYS A 28 25.23 0.04 -17.09
C LYS A 28 25.89 0.29 -15.74
N ALA A 29 25.29 1.13 -14.90
CA ALA A 29 25.76 1.33 -13.54
C ALA A 29 25.63 0.02 -12.73
N VAL A 30 24.47 -0.64 -12.78
CA VAL A 30 24.23 -1.92 -12.11
C VAL A 30 25.25 -2.97 -12.55
N SER A 31 25.52 -3.10 -13.86
CA SER A 31 26.53 -4.04 -14.37
C SER A 31 27.93 -3.78 -13.80
N ASN A 32 28.29 -2.53 -13.55
CA ASN A 32 29.60 -2.16 -12.99
C ASN A 32 29.64 -2.26 -11.45
N LEU A 33 28.49 -2.13 -10.78
CA LEU A 33 28.40 -2.27 -9.31
C LEU A 33 28.39 -3.74 -8.87
N LYS A 34 27.83 -4.66 -9.67
CA LYS A 34 27.72 -6.09 -9.33
C LYS A 34 29.06 -6.75 -8.94
N PRO A 35 30.16 -6.58 -9.71
CA PRO A 35 31.45 -7.16 -9.35
C PRO A 35 31.98 -6.67 -7.99
N LEU A 36 31.70 -5.41 -7.64
CA LEU A 36 32.17 -4.76 -6.41
C LEU A 36 31.58 -5.35 -5.13
N LEU A 37 30.51 -6.15 -5.22
CA LEU A 37 29.96 -6.87 -4.05
C LEU A 37 30.96 -7.87 -3.44
N LYS A 38 31.92 -8.34 -4.23
CA LYS A 38 32.95 -9.28 -3.78
C LYS A 38 34.20 -8.59 -3.24
N ASP A 39 34.32 -7.27 -3.43
CA ASP A 39 35.44 -6.49 -2.93
C ASP A 39 35.11 -5.98 -1.52
N PRO A 40 35.90 -6.33 -0.48
CA PRO A 40 35.64 -5.89 0.88
C PRO A 40 35.51 -4.36 1.03
N GLY A 41 36.31 -3.57 0.31
CA GLY A 41 36.33 -2.11 0.42
C GLY A 41 35.21 -1.39 -0.33
N TYR A 42 34.50 -2.10 -1.22
CA TYR A 42 33.38 -1.54 -1.99
C TYR A 42 32.05 -2.26 -1.76
N SER A 43 32.05 -3.44 -1.13
CA SER A 43 30.88 -4.31 -0.98
C SER A 43 29.67 -3.60 -0.37
N CYS A 44 29.87 -2.86 0.72
CA CYS A 44 28.80 -2.11 1.39
C CYS A 44 28.25 -0.98 0.52
N LYS A 45 29.14 -0.21 -0.12
CA LYS A 45 28.74 0.88 -1.02
C LYS A 45 27.97 0.33 -2.22
N ALA A 46 28.50 -0.70 -2.86
CA ALA A 46 27.87 -1.35 -4.01
C ALA A 46 26.50 -1.93 -3.63
N ALA A 47 26.38 -2.61 -2.49
CA ALA A 47 25.11 -3.13 -2.00
C ALA A 47 24.08 -2.03 -1.75
N PHE A 48 24.47 -0.90 -1.16
CA PHE A 48 23.56 0.23 -0.96
C PHE A 48 23.00 0.79 -2.28
N TYR A 49 23.86 1.02 -3.29
CA TYR A 49 23.38 1.51 -4.58
C TYR A 49 22.57 0.45 -5.33
N LEU A 50 22.98 -0.82 -5.31
CA LEU A 50 22.26 -1.89 -5.97
C LEU A 50 20.88 -2.16 -5.35
N PHE A 51 20.74 -1.98 -4.03
CA PHE A 51 19.46 -2.02 -3.32
C PHE A 51 18.43 -1.05 -3.95
N ALA A 52 18.88 0.11 -4.42
CA ALA A 52 18.00 1.09 -5.04
C ALA A 52 17.59 0.75 -6.49
N PHE A 53 18.30 -0.14 -7.20
CA PHE A 53 18.20 -0.21 -8.67
C PHE A 53 18.02 -1.59 -9.30
N ASP A 54 18.50 -2.69 -8.71
CA ASP A 54 18.60 -3.99 -9.42
C ASP A 54 17.57 -5.04 -8.96
N GLY A 55 16.60 -4.69 -8.12
CA GLY A 55 15.49 -5.56 -7.73
C GLY A 55 15.85 -6.79 -6.87
N ALA A 56 17.13 -7.17 -6.77
CA ALA A 56 17.65 -8.22 -5.88
C ALA A 56 17.78 -7.72 -4.42
N LYS A 57 16.70 -7.11 -3.92
CA LYS A 57 16.59 -6.41 -2.64
C LYS A 57 17.14 -7.21 -1.46
N ASP A 58 16.76 -8.49 -1.37
CA ASP A 58 17.11 -9.35 -0.23
C ASP A 58 18.61 -9.61 -0.11
N GLU A 59 19.30 -9.76 -1.25
CA GLU A 59 20.74 -9.98 -1.27
C GLU A 59 21.49 -8.75 -0.73
N TYR A 60 21.08 -7.55 -1.15
CA TYR A 60 21.72 -6.30 -0.75
C TYR A 60 21.42 -5.91 0.68
N ILE A 61 20.19 -6.12 1.15
CA ILE A 61 19.83 -5.96 2.56
C ILE A 61 20.71 -6.85 3.43
N ARG A 62 20.89 -8.13 3.04
CA ARG A 62 21.71 -9.07 3.78
C ARG A 62 23.16 -8.58 3.91
N ILE A 63 23.75 -8.06 2.83
CA ILE A 63 25.10 -7.51 2.84
C ILE A 63 25.18 -6.26 3.72
N MET A 64 24.26 -5.31 3.54
CA MET A 64 24.21 -4.07 4.33
C MET A 64 23.98 -4.30 5.82
N ARG A 65 23.26 -5.36 6.20
CA ARG A 65 23.06 -5.76 7.59
C ARG A 65 24.26 -6.47 8.23
N SER A 66 25.28 -6.80 7.45
CA SER A 66 26.51 -7.40 7.98
C SER A 66 27.20 -6.48 8.98
N LYS A 67 27.98 -7.07 9.89
CA LYS A 67 28.72 -6.30 10.91
C LYS A 67 29.73 -5.33 10.29
N ALA A 68 30.34 -5.71 9.16
CA ALA A 68 31.28 -4.86 8.42
C ALA A 68 30.59 -3.59 7.92
N CYS A 69 29.46 -3.73 7.22
CA CYS A 69 28.74 -2.57 6.68
C CYS A 69 28.12 -1.67 7.75
N LYS A 70 27.67 -2.24 8.87
CA LYS A 70 27.22 -1.44 10.03
C LYS A 70 28.34 -0.59 10.64
N TYR A 71 29.59 -1.03 10.52
CA TYR A 71 30.76 -0.29 11.02
C TYR A 71 31.24 0.75 10.00
N GLU A 72 31.34 0.37 8.73
CA GLU A 72 31.86 1.23 7.66
C GLU A 72 30.86 2.29 7.19
N MET A 73 29.57 1.96 7.18
CA MET A 73 28.48 2.80 6.66
C MET A 73 27.29 2.86 7.65
N PRO A 74 27.49 3.37 8.87
CA PRO A 74 26.48 3.32 9.92
C PRO A 74 25.23 4.17 9.58
N GLY A 75 25.39 5.26 8.84
CA GLY A 75 24.29 6.12 8.42
C GLY A 75 23.37 5.41 7.43
N GLU A 76 23.96 4.82 6.39
CA GLU A 76 23.25 4.08 5.35
C GLU A 76 22.60 2.81 5.89
N ALA A 77 23.28 2.10 6.81
CA ALA A 77 22.68 0.96 7.50
C ALA A 77 21.46 1.37 8.34
N LYS A 78 21.51 2.52 9.03
CA LYS A 78 20.38 3.05 9.79
C LYS A 78 19.22 3.45 8.86
N LEU A 79 19.52 4.16 7.77
CA LEU A 79 18.52 4.55 6.77
C LEU A 79 17.83 3.35 6.15
N LEU A 80 18.56 2.27 5.90
CA LEU A 80 17.99 1.01 5.41
C LEU A 80 16.95 0.45 6.38
N GLU A 81 17.25 0.39 7.68
CA GLU A 81 16.30 -0.12 8.66
C GLU A 81 15.06 0.79 8.79
N GLU A 82 15.25 2.11 8.75
CA GLU A 82 14.15 3.08 8.76
C GLU A 82 13.25 2.91 7.51
N PHE A 83 13.87 2.72 6.34
CA PHE A 83 13.15 2.45 5.09
C PHE A 83 12.32 1.17 5.19
N LEU A 84 12.92 0.06 5.64
CA LEU A 84 12.22 -1.23 5.76
C LEU A 84 11.08 -1.18 6.78
N SER A 85 11.27 -0.48 7.90
CA SER A 85 10.18 -0.29 8.88
C SER A 85 9.05 0.57 8.30
N THR A 86 9.36 1.55 7.48
CA THR A 86 8.36 2.41 6.83
C THR A 86 7.58 1.64 5.79
N GLU A 87 8.26 0.82 4.99
CA GLU A 87 7.63 -0.06 4.01
C GLU A 87 6.67 -1.06 4.66
N GLU A 88 7.05 -1.69 5.76
CA GLU A 88 6.17 -2.58 6.54
C GLU A 88 4.92 -1.86 7.05
N LYS A 89 5.08 -0.64 7.57
CA LYS A 89 3.94 0.19 8.01
C LYS A 89 3.01 0.56 6.86
N LEU A 90 3.58 0.87 5.69
CA LEU A 90 2.79 1.20 4.50
C LEU A 90 1.95 -0.01 4.07
N LEU A 91 2.56 -1.20 3.95
CA LEU A 91 1.85 -2.43 3.62
C LEU A 91 0.70 -2.71 4.61
N SER A 92 0.96 -2.62 5.92
CA SER A 92 -0.09 -2.80 6.93
C SER A 92 -1.22 -1.76 6.81
N THR A 93 -0.88 -0.53 6.42
CA THR A 93 -1.87 0.55 6.23
C THR A 93 -2.72 0.31 4.99
N GLU A 94 -2.13 -0.17 3.90
CA GLU A 94 -2.84 -0.55 2.68
C GLU A 94 -3.84 -1.69 2.94
N GLU A 95 -3.44 -2.70 3.71
CA GLU A 95 -4.33 -3.79 4.14
C GLU A 95 -5.54 -3.27 4.93
N LYS A 96 -5.31 -2.37 5.90
CA LYS A 96 -6.40 -1.73 6.67
C LYS A 96 -7.33 -0.91 5.80
N LEU A 97 -6.80 -0.21 4.79
CA LEU A 97 -7.61 0.55 3.84
C LEU A 97 -8.53 -0.37 3.02
N LEU A 98 -8.00 -1.51 2.56
CA LEU A 98 -8.81 -2.51 1.84
C LEU A 98 -9.94 -3.08 2.72
N GLN A 99 -9.64 -3.36 4.00
CA GLN A 99 -10.66 -3.79 4.97
C GLN A 99 -11.75 -2.72 5.15
N LEU A 100 -11.36 -1.46 5.38
CA LEU A 100 -12.29 -0.35 5.55
C LEU A 100 -13.17 -0.13 4.31
N LYS A 101 -12.60 -0.27 3.11
CA LYS A 101 -13.35 -0.19 1.84
C LYS A 101 -14.40 -1.29 1.74
N SER A 102 -14.09 -2.51 2.18
CA SER A 102 -15.03 -3.62 2.23
C SER A 102 -16.18 -3.36 3.20
N GLU A 103 -15.88 -2.85 4.40
CA GLU A 103 -16.88 -2.48 5.40
C GLU A 103 -17.78 -1.36 4.91
N TYR A 104 -17.21 -0.32 4.29
CA TYR A 104 -17.96 0.77 3.69
C TYR A 104 -18.98 0.27 2.66
N ASN A 105 -18.57 -0.64 1.77
CA ASN A 105 -19.47 -1.20 0.76
C ASN A 105 -20.63 -2.01 1.38
N LYS A 106 -20.37 -2.76 2.46
CA LYS A 106 -21.42 -3.47 3.22
C LYS A 106 -22.41 -2.49 3.86
N GLN A 107 -21.89 -1.43 4.48
CA GLN A 107 -22.72 -0.41 5.11
C GLN A 107 -23.56 0.33 4.06
N GLN A 108 -22.98 0.68 2.92
CA GLN A 108 -23.70 1.31 1.80
C GLN A 108 -24.83 0.42 1.29
N SER A 109 -24.60 -0.89 1.19
CA SER A 109 -25.64 -1.86 0.79
C SER A 109 -26.77 -1.93 1.82
N SER A 110 -26.43 -1.94 3.12
CA SER A 110 -27.42 -1.90 4.20
C SER A 110 -28.27 -0.62 4.16
N VAL A 111 -27.65 0.54 3.95
CA VAL A 111 -28.36 1.82 3.81
C VAL A 111 -29.33 1.79 2.62
N ASN A 112 -28.91 1.21 1.49
CA ASN A 112 -29.79 1.09 0.32
C ASN A 112 -31.01 0.20 0.62
N ASN A 113 -30.79 -0.96 1.28
CA ASN A 113 -31.88 -1.85 1.66
C ASN A 113 -32.88 -1.17 2.61
N LEU A 114 -32.39 -0.47 3.64
CA LEU A 114 -33.24 0.27 4.57
C LEU A 114 -34.03 1.38 3.87
N ARG A 115 -33.43 2.04 2.88
CA ARG A 115 -34.12 3.05 2.07
C ARG A 115 -35.27 2.44 1.26
N GLU A 116 -35.07 1.27 0.65
CA GLU A 116 -36.12 0.56 -0.07
C GLU A 116 -37.26 0.11 0.87
N GLU A 117 -36.91 -0.43 2.05
CA GLU A 117 -37.88 -0.84 3.06
C GLU A 117 -38.71 0.36 3.54
N THR A 118 -38.07 1.50 3.82
CA THR A 118 -38.77 2.74 4.20
C THR A 118 -39.76 3.17 3.13
N GLN A 119 -39.37 3.14 1.85
CA GLN A 119 -40.26 3.49 0.74
C GLN A 119 -41.46 2.54 0.61
N ASN A 120 -41.28 1.25 0.92
CA ASN A 120 -42.38 0.29 0.89
C ASN A 120 -43.34 0.53 2.06
N LEU A 121 -42.82 0.75 3.27
CA LEU A 121 -43.63 1.06 4.44
C LEU A 121 -44.44 2.35 4.26
N ASP A 122 -43.88 3.38 3.63
CA ASP A 122 -44.60 4.62 3.31
C ASP A 122 -45.80 4.38 2.37
N LYS A 123 -45.65 3.48 1.38
CA LYS A 123 -46.75 3.08 0.49
C LYS A 123 -47.83 2.32 1.26
N GLU A 124 -47.44 1.37 2.11
CA GLU A 124 -48.38 0.61 2.95
C GLU A 124 -49.13 1.52 3.92
N LEU A 125 -48.44 2.45 4.59
CA LEU A 125 -49.07 3.43 5.48
C LEU A 125 -50.07 4.31 4.72
N SER A 126 -49.73 4.74 3.51
CA SER A 126 -50.64 5.55 2.68
C SER A 126 -51.89 4.75 2.29
N ARG A 127 -51.73 3.48 1.93
CA ARG A 127 -52.84 2.57 1.64
C ARG A 127 -53.74 2.37 2.86
N LEU A 128 -53.17 2.06 4.02
CA LEU A 128 -53.93 1.84 5.26
C LEU A 128 -54.70 3.09 5.69
N ARG A 129 -54.09 4.29 5.55
CA ARG A 129 -54.78 5.56 5.81
C ARG A 129 -55.99 5.75 4.91
N PHE A 130 -55.87 5.41 3.62
CA PHE A 130 -56.99 5.48 2.68
C PHE A 130 -58.11 4.48 3.03
N GLU A 131 -57.76 3.22 3.32
CA GLU A 131 -58.74 2.19 3.72
C GLU A 131 -59.47 2.57 5.01
N LEU A 132 -58.75 3.15 5.99
CA LEU A 132 -59.35 3.66 7.23
C LEU A 132 -60.34 4.79 6.94
N GLN A 133 -59.95 5.77 6.11
CA GLN A 133 -60.82 6.88 5.73
C GLN A 133 -62.12 6.40 5.07
N LYS A 134 -62.01 5.42 4.16
CA LYS A 134 -63.17 4.79 3.50
C LYS A 134 -64.09 4.09 4.49
N THR A 135 -63.52 3.38 5.47
CA THR A 135 -64.28 2.69 6.51
C THR A 135 -65.01 3.69 7.42
N GLU A 136 -64.36 4.80 7.76
CA GLU A 136 -64.98 5.87 8.56
C GLU A 136 -66.13 6.58 7.82
N GLU A 137 -65.99 6.79 6.51
CA GLU A 137 -67.04 7.34 5.64
C GLU A 137 -68.28 6.44 5.66
N ILE A 138 -68.11 5.13 5.40
CA ILE A 138 -69.21 4.14 5.45
C ILE A 138 -69.86 4.11 6.84
N ARG A 139 -69.07 4.18 7.92
CA ARG A 139 -69.60 4.20 9.29
C ARG A 139 -70.48 5.42 9.54
N ARG A 140 -70.09 6.61 9.07
CA ARG A 140 -70.87 7.85 9.22
C ARG A 140 -72.19 7.75 8.48
N GLU A 141 -72.14 7.36 7.20
CA GLU A 141 -73.35 7.16 6.39
C GLU A 141 -74.29 6.16 7.07
N THR A 142 -73.78 5.02 7.52
CA THR A 142 -74.58 3.99 8.20
C THR A 142 -75.25 4.52 9.47
N GLU A 143 -74.58 5.38 10.23
CA GLU A 143 -75.16 5.98 11.43
C GLU A 143 -76.25 7.01 11.09
N GLU A 144 -76.07 7.80 10.03
CA GLU A 144 -77.10 8.71 9.53
C GLU A 144 -78.36 7.96 9.10
N TRP A 145 -78.22 6.81 8.44
CA TRP A 145 -79.34 5.93 8.05
C TRP A 145 -80.09 5.32 9.25
N ARG A 146 -79.46 5.18 10.42
CA ARG A 146 -80.11 4.61 11.62
C ARG A 146 -80.99 5.60 12.37
N ILE A 147 -80.74 6.89 12.19
CA ILE A 147 -81.39 7.97 12.94
C ILE A 147 -82.60 8.54 12.16
N GLN A 148 -82.75 8.19 10.87
CA GLN A 148 -83.92 8.48 10.03
C GLN A 148 -85.04 7.43 10.22
#